data_AF-A0A3M8CTT5-F1
#
_entry.id   AF-A0A3M8CTT5-F1
#
_cell.length_a   1.000
_cell.length_b   1.000
_cell.length_c   1.000
_cell.angle_alpha   90.00
_cell.angle_beta   90.00
_cell.angle_gamma   90.00
#
_symmetry.space_group_name_H-M   'P 1'
#
loop_
_entity.id
_entity.type
_entity.pdbx_description
1 polymer ?
#
loop_
_entity_poly.entity_id
_entity_poly.type
_entity_poly.pdbx_seq_one_letter_code
_entity_poly.pdbx_strand_id
1 'polypeptide(L)' 'MKRLAFATPEELTTYCMAEEVALIIEYRDEQGKQRQVTLKGDALGDLARYFGQRDVMAYFRKDKLFYEIKPDWLVKP' A
#
# COMPACT_ATOMS: atom_id res chain seq x y z
N MET A 1 -9.27 6.75 11.86
CA MET A 1 -8.16 6.29 11.00
C MET A 1 -7.27 5.39 11.84
N LYS A 2 -6.99 4.16 11.41
CA LYS A 2 -6.07 3.23 12.08
C LYS A 2 -4.79 3.11 11.25
N ARG A 3 -3.67 2.83 11.90
CA ARG A 3 -2.40 2.53 11.24
C ARG A 3 -2.09 1.06 11.42
N LEU A 4 -1.71 0.40 10.34
CA LEU A 4 -1.22 -0.97 10.35
C LEU A 4 0.21 -0.97 9.84
N ALA A 5 1.10 -1.57 10.62
CA ALA A 5 2.48 -1.79 10.23
C ALA A 5 2.61 -3.21 9.68
N PHE A 6 3.43 -3.34 8.65
CA PHE A 6 3.77 -4.62 8.04
C PHE A 6 5.29 -4.68 7.90
N ALA A 7 5.87 -5.84 8.17
CA ALA A 7 7.32 -6.01 8.16
C ALA A 7 7.83 -6.32 6.75
N THR A 8 7.00 -6.85 5.86
CA THR A 8 7.36 -7.06 4.44
C THR A 8 6.21 -6.78 3.46
N PRO A 9 6.52 -6.53 2.18
CA PRO A 9 5.53 -6.46 1.10
C PRO A 9 4.62 -7.70 0.99
N GLU A 10 5.17 -8.89 1.24
CA GLU A 10 4.46 -10.17 1.14
C GLU A 10 3.40 -10.31 2.25
N GLU A 11 3.71 -9.84 3.46
CA GLU A 11 2.74 -9.81 4.57
C GLU A 11 1.53 -8.93 4.22
N LEU A 12 1.78 -7.74 3.66
CA LEU A 12 0.72 -6.83 3.23
C LEU A 12 -0.11 -7.44 2.09
N THR A 13 0.54 -8.07 1.10
CA THR A 13 -0.13 -8.74 -0.01
C THR A 13 -1.04 -9.86 0.50
N THR A 14 -0.51 -10.72 1.38
CA THR A 14 -1.24 -11.82 2.01
C THR A 14 -2.43 -11.32 2.80
N TYR A 15 -2.24 -10.25 3.58
CA TYR A 15 -3.32 -9.61 4.34
C TYR A 15 -4.41 -9.08 3.41
N CYS A 16 -4.05 -8.33 2.37
CA CYS A 16 -5.02 -7.77 1.43
C CYS A 16 -5.82 -8.85 0.68
N MET A 17 -5.18 -9.98 0.34
CA MET A 17 -5.84 -11.14 -0.26
C MET A 17 -6.80 -11.82 0.71
N ALA A 18 -6.34 -12.13 1.93
CA ALA A 18 -7.13 -12.83 2.94
C ALA A 18 -8.36 -12.02 3.38
N GLU A 19 -8.22 -10.70 3.47
CA GLU A 19 -9.30 -9.79 3.86
C GLU A 19 -10.13 -9.30 2.67
N GLU A 20 -9.80 -9.75 1.45
CA GLU A 20 -10.41 -9.36 0.17
C GLU A 20 -10.52 -7.84 -0.06
N VAL A 21 -9.60 -7.07 0.55
CA VAL A 21 -9.57 -5.61 0.46
C VAL A 21 -8.77 -5.12 -0.74
N ALA A 22 -9.18 -3.99 -1.29
CA ALA A 22 -8.39 -3.28 -2.31
C ALA A 22 -7.41 -2.31 -1.64
N LEU A 23 -6.13 -2.45 -1.97
CA LEU A 23 -5.09 -1.53 -1.51
C LEU A 23 -5.00 -0.35 -2.46
N ILE A 24 -5.10 0.86 -1.92
CA ILE A 24 -4.89 2.10 -2.65
C ILE A 24 -3.48 2.59 -2.35
N ILE A 25 -2.73 2.94 -3.39
CA ILE A 25 -1.40 3.52 -3.27
C ILE A 25 -1.40 4.87 -3.98
N GLU A 26 -1.06 5.91 -3.23
CA GLU A 26 -0.81 7.25 -3.73
C GLU A 26 0.69 7.50 -3.77
N TYR A 27 1.18 8.14 -4.83
CA TYR A 27 2.60 8.45 -4.98
C TYR A 27 2.80 9.63 -5.93
N ARG A 28 4.00 10.21 -5.97
CA ARG A 28 4.40 11.16 -7.01
C ARG A 28 5.19 10.46 -8.11
N ASP A 29 4.76 10.65 -9.36
CA ASP A 29 5.51 10.19 -10.53
C ASP A 29 6.78 11.02 -10.76
N GLU A 30 7.58 10.65 -11.77
CA GLU A 30 8.82 11.33 -12.13
C GLU A 30 8.62 12.81 -12.53
N GLN A 31 7.42 13.18 -12.98
CA GLN A 31 7.05 14.56 -13.30
C GLN A 31 6.56 15.33 -12.06
N GLY A 32 6.58 14.71 -10.89
CA GLY A 32 6.10 15.27 -9.63
C GLY A 32 4.57 15.33 -9.52
N LYS A 33 3.83 14.68 -10.44
CA LYS A 33 2.36 14.63 -10.41
C LYS A 33 1.90 13.54 -9.44
N GLN A 34 0.88 13.85 -8.65
CA GLN A 34 0.24 12.87 -7.78
C GLN A 34 -0.52 11.84 -8.63
N ARG A 35 -0.24 10.58 -8.36
CA ARG A 35 -0.88 9.40 -8.95
C ARG A 35 -1.50 8.56 -7.86
N GLN A 36 -2.55 7.86 -8.24
CA GLN A 36 -3.23 6.89 -7.39
C GLN A 36 -3.45 5.63 -8.20
N VAL A 37 -3.13 4.48 -7.59
CA VAL A 37 -3.44 3.16 -8.13
C VAL A 37 -4.21 2.35 -7.10
N THR A 38 -5.00 1.40 -7.57
CA THR A 38 -5.75 0.48 -6.72
C THR A 38 -5.36 -0.94 -7.11
N LEU A 39 -4.81 -1.68 -6.17
CA LEU A 39 -4.35 -3.06 -6.33
C LEU A 39 -5.32 -4.00 -5.61
N LYS A 40 -5.75 -5.05 -6.31
CA LYS A 40 -6.59 -6.13 -5.78
C LYS A 40 -6.32 -7.41 -6.56
N GLY A 41 -6.45 -8.57 -5.91
CA GLY A 41 -6.20 -9.85 -6.56
C GLY A 41 -4.78 -9.89 -7.12
N ASP A 42 -4.63 -10.41 -8.34
CA ASP A 42 -3.31 -10.60 -8.98
C ASP A 42 -2.49 -9.30 -9.10
N ALA A 43 -3.15 -8.13 -9.17
CA ALA A 43 -2.48 -6.83 -9.22
C ALA A 43 -1.70 -6.49 -7.93
N LEU A 44 -1.97 -7.17 -6.81
CA LEU A 44 -1.17 -7.04 -5.59
C LEU A 44 0.28 -7.53 -5.78
N GLY A 45 0.54 -8.39 -6.78
CA GLY A 45 1.90 -8.80 -7.15
C GLY A 45 2.80 -7.63 -7.59
N ASP A 46 2.22 -6.51 -8.05
CA ASP A 46 2.96 -5.32 -8.47
C ASP A 46 3.24 -4.34 -7.33
N LEU A 47 2.84 -4.66 -6.09
CA LEU A 47 2.93 -3.76 -4.93
C LEU A 47 4.33 -3.14 -4.77
N ALA A 48 5.38 -3.96 -4.82
CA ALA A 48 6.76 -3.51 -4.61
C ALA A 48 7.20 -2.40 -5.58
N ARG A 49 6.66 -2.40 -6.81
CA ARG A 49 6.95 -1.37 -7.83
C ARG A 49 6.53 0.04 -7.38
N TYR A 50 5.44 0.14 -6.63
CA TYR A 50 4.88 1.43 -6.22
C TYR A 50 5.52 1.97 -4.95
N PHE A 51 5.92 1.09 -4.02
CA PHE A 51 6.59 1.51 -2.78
C PHE A 51 8.00 2.10 -2.99
N GLY A 52 8.59 1.93 -4.18
CA GLY A 52 9.82 2.63 -4.58
C GLY A 52 9.61 4.07 -5.08
N GLN A 53 8.37 4.53 -5.21
CA GLN A 53 8.05 5.87 -5.71
C GLN A 53 8.20 6.95 -4.63
N ARG A 54 8.29 8.21 -5.04
CA ARG A 54 8.40 9.34 -4.12
C ARG A 54 7.06 9.63 -3.43
N ASP A 55 7.13 10.07 -2.17
CA ASP A 55 5.98 10.43 -1.34
C ASP A 55 4.89 9.34 -1.34
N VAL A 56 5.30 8.08 -1.29
CA VAL A 56 4.37 6.95 -1.31
C VAL A 56 3.53 6.91 -0.04
N MET A 57 2.22 6.73 -0.20
CA MET A 57 1.27 6.46 0.88
C MET A 57 0.37 5.33 0.43
N ALA A 58 0.18 4.33 1.30
CA ALA A 58 -0.71 3.21 1.01
C ALA A 58 -1.79 3.10 2.07
N TYR A 59 -2.99 2.71 1.67
CA TYR A 59 -4.13 2.55 2.57
C TYR A 59 -5.21 1.66 1.97
N PHE A 60 -6.11 1.16 2.81
CA PHE A 60 -7.33 0.50 2.35
C PHE A 60 -8.52 0.91 3.22
N ARG A 61 -9.73 0.57 2.75
CA ARG A 61 -10.96 0.74 3.50
C ARG A 61 -11.60 -0.62 3.78
N LYS A 62 -11.94 -0.86 5.04
CA LYS A 62 -12.66 -2.05 5.50
C LYS A 62 -13.65 -1.64 6.58
N ASP A 63 -14.88 -2.14 6.54
CA ASP A 63 -15.92 -1.86 7.55
C ASP A 63 -16.13 -0.36 7.84
N LYS A 64 -16.11 0.46 6.78
CA LYS A 64 -16.20 1.95 6.84
C LYS A 64 -15.06 2.63 7.59
N LEU A 65 -14.01 1.89 7.98
CA LEU A 65 -12.80 2.40 8.59
C LEU A 65 -11.69 2.55 7.54
N PHE A 66 -10.87 3.57 7.74
CA PHE A 66 -9.67 3.83 6.96
C PHE A 66 -8.44 3.29 7.68
N TYR A 67 -7.64 2.50 6.97
CA TYR A 67 -6.40 1.90 7.45
C TYR A 67 -5.23 2.42 6.62
N GLU A 68 -4.37 3.22 7.22
CA GLU A 68 -3.10 3.66 6.63
C GLU A 68 -2.04 2.58 6.86
N ILE A 69 -1.30 2.24 5.80
CA ILE A 69 -0.20 1.27 5.85
C ILE A 69 1.10 2.00 6.20
N LYS A 70 1.79 1.48 7.21
CA LYS A 70 3.17 1.83 7.53
C LYS A 70 4.09 0.70 7.06
N PRO A 71 4.81 0.90 5.94
CA PRO A 71 5.75 -0.08 5.44
C PRO A 71 7.04 0.00 6.25
N ASP A 72 7.14 -0.77 7.34
CA ASP A 72 8.29 -0.70 8.24
C ASP A 72 9.58 -1.14 7.53
N TRP A 73 9.49 -1.97 6.49
CA TRP A 73 10.62 -2.35 5.64
C TRP A 73 11.25 -1.18 4.86
N LEU A 74 10.56 -0.05 4.70
CA LEU A 74 11.13 1.14 4.06
C LEU A 74 11.90 2.02 5.05
N VAL A 75 11.71 1.81 6.35
CA VAL A 75 12.49 2.50 7.38
C VAL A 75 13.81 1.75 7.52
N LYS A 76 14.84 2.19 6.78
CA LYS A 76 16.20 1.70 7.02
C LYS A 76 16.58 2.00 8.49
N PRO A 77 17.28 1.08 9.18
CA PRO A 77 17.93 1.39 10.45
C PRO A 77 18.98 2.49 10.29
#